data_AF-A0A6N7NS75-F1
#
_entry.id   AF-A0A6N7NS75-F1
#
_cell.length_a   1.000
_cell.length_b   1.000
_cell.length_c   1.000
_cell.angle_alpha   90.00
_cell.angle_beta   90.00
_cell.angle_gamma   90.00
#
_symmetry.space_group_name_H-M   'P 1'
#
loop_
_entity.id
_entity.type
_entity.pdbx_description
1 polymer ?
#
loop_
_entity_poly.entity_id
_entity_poly.type
_entity_poly.pdbx_seq_one_letter_code
_entity_poly.pdbx_strand_id
1 'polypeptide(L)'
;MAGHLAARMGLNLPRCAIAAAPAGLVRLHPEGRELGSGPVFASRAVEGLNWITYASRLRVPLPIRRDVLVFDWWVHNADRTLTETGGNPNLLFNAESEELVVIDHNLAFDAEFDETTFLQTHIFGDEWNPLCQDLVEMANYQARLSEVLADTWDTAWASVPSEWLFHDDEQTIPVNFDEPACKALLARCIHQDFWRLA
;
A
#
# COMPACT_ATOMS: atom_id res chain seq x y z
N MET A 1 -1.00 8.54 -1.88
CA MET A 1 -2.35 8.16 -1.40
C MET A 1 -2.34 6.93 -0.49
N ALA A 2 -2.15 5.72 -1.03
CA ALA A 2 -2.24 4.48 -0.25
C ALA A 2 -1.33 4.44 1.00
N GLY A 3 -0.10 4.95 0.93
CA GLY A 3 0.78 5.04 2.10
C GLY A 3 0.21 5.87 3.27
N HIS A 4 -0.58 6.92 3.01
CA HIS A 4 -1.25 7.68 4.08
C HIS A 4 -2.37 6.87 4.72
N LEU A 5 -3.14 6.12 3.93
CA LEU A 5 -4.19 5.22 4.43
C LEU A 5 -3.59 4.10 5.29
N ALA A 6 -2.50 3.47 4.81
CA ALA A 6 -1.76 2.45 5.55
C ALA A 6 -1.28 2.97 6.91
N ALA A 7 -0.69 4.16 6.93
CA ALA A 7 -0.21 4.80 8.16
C ALA A 7 -1.35 5.12 9.13
N ARG A 8 -2.46 5.68 8.64
CA ARG A 8 -3.62 5.98 9.50
C ARG A 8 -4.30 4.72 10.01
N MET A 9 -4.36 3.67 9.19
CA MET A 9 -4.84 2.36 9.64
C MET A 9 -3.95 1.83 10.76
N GLY A 10 -2.64 2.07 10.72
CA GLY A 10 -1.69 1.69 11.76
C GLY A 10 -0.66 0.65 11.30
N LEU A 11 -0.51 0.46 9.98
CA LEU A 11 0.59 -0.33 9.44
C LEU A 11 1.93 0.37 9.73
N ASN A 12 2.96 -0.42 10.00
CA ASN A 12 4.31 0.09 10.17
C ASN A 12 4.94 0.29 8.80
N LEU A 13 5.16 1.55 8.40
CA LEU A 13 5.87 1.90 7.17
C LEU A 13 6.93 2.95 7.48
N PRO A 14 7.97 3.07 6.64
CA PRO A 14 8.94 4.12 6.79
C PRO A 14 8.27 5.49 6.60
N ARG A 15 8.72 6.49 7.35
CA ARG A 15 8.24 7.86 7.17
C ARG A 15 8.51 8.30 5.73
N CYS A 16 7.46 8.70 5.03
CA CYS A 16 7.56 9.28 3.70
C CYS A 16 7.24 10.77 3.69
N ALA A 17 7.75 11.46 2.67
CA ALA A 17 7.49 12.87 2.39
C ALA A 17 7.59 13.14 0.89
N ILE A 18 6.94 14.22 0.44
CA ILE A 18 7.26 14.83 -0.85
C ILE A 18 8.50 15.69 -0.63
N ALA A 19 9.52 15.50 -1.46
CA ALA A 19 10.78 16.23 -1.42
C ALA A 19 11.06 16.88 -2.77
N ALA A 20 12.11 17.70 -2.82
CA ALA A 20 12.65 18.25 -4.07
C ALA A 20 14.16 18.01 -4.09
N ALA A 21 14.67 17.52 -5.22
CA ALA A 21 16.11 17.38 -5.43
C ALA A 21 16.68 18.74 -5.87
N PRO A 22 17.62 19.36 -5.12
CA PRO A 22 18.20 20.62 -5.54
C PRO A 22 18.91 20.47 -6.90
N ALA A 23 18.63 21.36 -7.85
CA ALA A 23 19.19 21.29 -9.22
C ALA A 23 20.73 21.25 -9.24
N GLY A 24 21.38 21.91 -8.27
CA GLY A 24 22.84 21.84 -8.10
C GLY A 24 23.33 20.44 -7.73
N LEU A 25 22.58 19.71 -6.90
CA LEU A 25 22.91 18.34 -6.50
C LEU A 25 22.74 17.36 -7.66
N VAL A 26 21.64 17.44 -8.40
CA VAL A 26 21.38 16.60 -9.59
C VAL A 26 22.45 16.80 -10.68
N ARG A 27 22.96 18.03 -10.84
CA ARG A 27 24.07 18.31 -11.77
C ARG A 27 25.39 17.68 -11.35
N LEU A 28 25.66 17.58 -10.05
CA LEU A 28 26.89 17.03 -9.50
C LEU A 28 26.87 15.49 -9.43
N HIS A 29 25.67 14.90 -9.40
CA HIS A 29 25.43 13.46 -9.33
C HIS A 29 24.61 13.00 -10.54
N PRO A 30 25.26 12.66 -11.67
CA PRO A 30 24.57 12.21 -12.89
C PRO A 30 23.65 11.01 -12.68
N GLU A 31 23.94 10.15 -11.71
CA GLU A 31 23.10 9.04 -11.26
C GLU A 31 21.73 9.49 -10.73
N GLY A 32 21.62 10.73 -10.25
CA GLY A 32 20.38 11.33 -9.76
C GLY A 32 19.58 12.07 -10.84
N ARG A 33 19.99 12.02 -12.11
CA ARG A 33 19.27 12.72 -13.21
C ARG A 33 17.82 12.29 -13.34
N GLU A 34 17.52 11.03 -13.04
CA GLU A 34 16.15 10.49 -13.09
C GLU A 34 15.22 11.10 -12.03
N LEU A 35 15.75 11.73 -10.99
CA LEU A 35 14.93 12.47 -10.01
C LEU A 35 14.25 13.70 -10.62
N GLY A 36 14.78 14.20 -11.75
CA GLY A 36 14.26 15.40 -12.41
C GLY A 36 14.39 16.66 -11.53
N SER A 37 13.61 17.68 -11.88
CA SER A 37 13.49 18.94 -11.13
C SER A 37 12.17 19.10 -10.39
N GLY A 38 11.24 18.17 -10.60
CA GLY A 38 9.92 18.19 -9.97
C GLY A 38 9.91 17.61 -8.54
N PRO A 39 8.74 17.61 -7.90
CA PRO A 39 8.53 16.94 -6.62
C PRO A 39 8.80 15.43 -6.74
N VAL A 40 9.51 14.86 -5.77
CA VAL A 40 9.83 13.42 -5.71
C VAL A 40 9.28 12.79 -4.45
N PHE A 41 8.94 11.50 -4.54
CA PHE A 41 8.63 10.71 -3.35
C PHE A 41 9.92 10.35 -2.62
N ALA A 42 10.00 10.70 -1.33
CA ALA A 42 11.11 10.35 -0.46
C ALA A 42 10.61 9.45 0.67
N SER A 43 11.26 8.31 0.85
CA SER A 43 11.01 7.39 1.96
C SER A 43 12.26 7.29 2.83
N ARG A 44 12.07 7.26 4.16
CA ARG A 44 13.18 7.06 5.09
C ARG A 44 13.73 5.63 4.95
N ALA A 45 15.04 5.50 4.71
CA ALA A 45 15.69 4.20 4.71
C ALA A 45 15.51 3.50 6.07
N VAL A 46 15.26 2.19 6.03
CA VAL A 46 15.20 1.34 7.23
C VAL A 46 16.36 0.36 7.16
N GLU A 47 17.20 0.36 8.18
CA GLU A 47 18.42 -0.45 8.25
C GLU A 47 18.18 -1.72 9.07
N GLY A 48 18.96 -2.76 8.80
CA GLY A 48 18.96 -3.99 9.62
C GLY A 48 17.74 -4.89 9.42
N LEU A 49 16.88 -4.60 8.44
CA LEU A 49 15.78 -5.50 8.04
C LEU A 49 16.15 -6.28 6.78
N ASN A 50 15.58 -7.48 6.64
CA ASN A 50 15.73 -8.31 5.46
C ASN A 50 14.39 -8.40 4.71
N TRP A 51 14.42 -8.73 3.43
CA TRP A 51 13.20 -9.15 2.74
C TRP A 51 12.54 -10.32 3.47
N ILE A 52 11.23 -10.24 3.69
CA ILE A 52 10.51 -11.37 4.27
C ILE A 52 10.59 -12.57 3.34
N THR A 53 10.74 -13.76 3.92
CA THR A 53 10.80 -15.03 3.19
C THR A 53 9.52 -15.82 3.40
N TYR A 54 9.21 -16.72 2.47
CA TYR A 54 8.04 -17.59 2.59
C TYR A 54 8.07 -18.42 3.89
N ALA A 55 9.26 -18.87 4.29
CA ALA A 55 9.49 -19.63 5.52
C ALA A 55 9.29 -18.78 6.79
N SER A 56 9.61 -17.48 6.76
CA SER A 56 9.50 -16.61 7.92
C SER A 56 8.14 -15.94 8.06
N ARG A 57 7.28 -15.97 7.04
CA ARG A 57 5.98 -15.24 7.04
C ARG A 57 5.06 -15.61 8.20
N LEU A 58 5.09 -16.86 8.67
CA LEU A 58 4.28 -17.32 9.80
C LEU A 58 4.80 -16.85 11.17
N ARG A 59 6.01 -16.27 11.22
CA ARG A 59 6.53 -15.60 12.42
C ARG A 59 5.94 -14.20 12.60
N VAL A 60 5.31 -13.64 11.57
CA VAL A 60 4.59 -12.37 11.71
C VAL A 60 3.36 -12.61 12.59
N PRO A 61 3.14 -11.80 13.64
CA PRO A 61 1.96 -11.92 14.50
C PRO A 61 0.66 -11.90 13.68
N LEU A 62 -0.28 -12.78 14.03
CA LEU A 62 -1.55 -12.94 13.30
C LEU A 62 -2.30 -11.61 13.07
N PRO A 63 -2.44 -10.70 14.06
CA PRO A 63 -3.10 -9.42 13.84
C PRO A 63 -2.43 -8.57 12.76
N ILE A 64 -1.10 -8.58 12.69
CA ILE A 64 -0.34 -7.83 11.66
C ILE A 64 -0.56 -8.44 10.28
N ARG A 65 -0.58 -9.78 10.17
CA ARG A 65 -0.87 -10.47 8.91
C ARG A 65 -2.24 -10.10 8.35
N ARG A 66 -3.25 -10.09 9.22
CA ARG A 66 -4.63 -9.68 8.86
C ARG A 66 -4.72 -8.20 8.51
N ASP A 67 -4.04 -7.33 9.26
CA ASP A 67 -4.00 -5.90 8.98
C ASP A 67 -3.45 -5.61 7.58
N VAL A 68 -2.36 -6.26 7.20
CA VAL A 68 -1.77 -6.13 5.84
C VAL A 68 -2.73 -6.69 4.79
N LEU A 69 -3.23 -7.92 4.96
CA LEU A 69 -4.16 -8.56 4.02
C LEU A 69 -5.41 -7.71 3.75
N VAL A 70 -6.08 -7.26 4.82
CA VAL A 70 -7.31 -6.46 4.71
C VAL A 70 -7.01 -5.11 4.08
N PHE A 71 -5.87 -4.50 4.39
CA PHE A 71 -5.46 -3.24 3.78
C PHE A 71 -5.26 -3.39 2.27
N ASP A 72 -4.49 -4.39 1.83
CA ASP A 72 -4.22 -4.59 0.41
C ASP A 72 -5.47 -5.02 -0.36
N TRP A 73 -6.34 -5.83 0.24
CA TRP A 73 -7.68 -6.09 -0.29
C TRP A 73 -8.46 -4.78 -0.44
N TRP A 74 -8.51 -3.96 0.60
CA TRP A 74 -9.26 -2.70 0.63
C TRP A 74 -8.79 -1.67 -0.39
N VAL A 75 -7.50 -1.59 -0.68
CA VAL A 75 -6.98 -0.66 -1.68
C VAL A 75 -6.79 -1.28 -3.06
N HIS A 76 -7.16 -2.54 -3.28
CA HIS A 76 -6.82 -3.29 -4.50
C HIS A 76 -5.32 -3.22 -4.83
N ASN A 77 -4.48 -3.66 -3.89
CA ASN A 77 -3.04 -3.80 -4.10
C ASN A 77 -2.68 -5.27 -4.30
N ALA A 78 -2.61 -5.71 -5.55
CA ALA A 78 -2.31 -7.09 -5.90
C ALA A 78 -0.80 -7.41 -5.91
N ASP A 79 0.08 -6.42 -5.78
CA ASP A 79 1.53 -6.63 -5.92
C ASP A 79 2.17 -7.30 -4.70
N ARG A 80 1.47 -7.39 -3.55
CA ARG A 80 2.01 -7.99 -2.32
C ARG A 80 1.99 -9.52 -2.33
N THR A 81 2.76 -10.10 -3.23
CA THR A 81 2.74 -11.54 -3.52
C THR A 81 3.89 -12.29 -2.85
N LEU A 82 3.62 -13.47 -2.31
CA LEU A 82 4.69 -14.40 -1.90
C LEU A 82 4.16 -15.82 -1.77
N THR A 83 4.62 -16.69 -2.67
CA THR A 83 4.33 -18.13 -2.67
C THR A 83 5.61 -18.94 -2.45
N GLU A 84 5.50 -20.27 -2.41
CA GLU A 84 6.66 -21.16 -2.33
C GLU A 84 7.66 -20.99 -3.48
N THR A 85 7.18 -20.54 -4.65
CA THR A 85 8.01 -20.35 -5.85
C THR A 85 8.53 -18.91 -6.00
N GLY A 86 8.18 -18.01 -5.07
CA GLY A 86 8.58 -16.61 -5.07
C GLY A 86 7.40 -15.65 -5.16
N GLY A 87 7.72 -14.37 -5.36
CA GLY A 87 6.77 -13.26 -5.42
C GLY A 87 7.46 -11.94 -5.10
N ASN A 88 6.69 -10.87 -5.05
CA ASN A 88 7.13 -9.55 -4.64
C ASN A 88 6.47 -9.17 -3.30
N PRO A 89 7.07 -9.51 -2.14
CA PRO A 89 6.36 -9.31 -0.89
C PRO A 89 6.28 -7.83 -0.49
N ASN A 90 7.15 -6.94 -1.01
CA ASN A 90 7.20 -5.54 -0.59
C ASN A 90 7.16 -5.35 0.94
N LEU A 91 7.82 -6.26 1.66
CA LEU A 91 7.82 -6.35 3.11
C LEU A 91 9.24 -6.62 3.60
N LEU A 92 9.69 -5.77 4.51
CA LEU A 92 10.93 -5.97 5.24
C LEU A 92 10.61 -6.53 6.62
N PHE A 93 11.38 -7.51 7.08
CA PHE A 93 11.12 -8.24 8.31
C PHE A 93 12.41 -8.48 9.11
N ASN A 94 12.32 -8.26 10.41
CA ASN A 94 13.30 -8.74 11.38
C ASN A 94 12.70 -9.89 12.17
N ALA A 95 13.31 -11.06 12.02
CA ALA A 95 12.79 -12.26 12.65
C ALA A 95 12.99 -12.27 14.18
N GLU A 96 14.03 -11.60 14.68
CA GLU A 96 14.33 -11.53 16.12
C GLU A 96 13.36 -10.61 16.88
N SER A 97 13.05 -9.44 16.31
CA SER A 97 12.11 -8.48 16.91
C SER A 97 10.66 -8.69 16.46
N GLU A 98 10.42 -9.57 15.49
CA GLU A 98 9.14 -9.75 14.78
C GLU A 98 8.61 -8.46 14.15
N GLU A 99 9.51 -7.50 13.90
CA GLU A 99 9.17 -6.23 13.28
C GLU A 99 8.96 -6.41 11.77
N LEU A 100 7.76 -6.06 11.31
CA LEU A 100 7.40 -5.99 9.90
C LEU A 100 7.31 -4.53 9.48
N VAL A 101 7.94 -4.17 8.36
CA VAL A 101 7.82 -2.87 7.71
C VAL A 101 7.24 -3.06 6.32
N VAL A 102 6.11 -2.38 6.09
CA VAL A 102 5.37 -2.36 4.84
C VAL A 102 5.91 -1.26 3.95
N ILE A 103 6.34 -1.64 2.75
CA ILE A 103 6.80 -0.72 1.73
C ILE A 103 6.00 -0.91 0.46
N ASP A 104 6.23 0.02 -0.45
CA ASP A 104 5.76 0.02 -1.83
C ASP A 104 4.24 -0.16 -2.01
N HIS A 105 3.55 0.96 -2.13
CA HIS A 105 2.09 1.02 -2.35
C HIS A 105 1.76 1.73 -3.67
N ASN A 106 2.70 1.74 -4.62
CA ASN A 106 2.59 2.44 -5.90
C ASN A 106 1.57 1.77 -6.84
N LEU A 107 1.33 0.46 -6.72
CA LEU A 107 0.39 -0.33 -7.51
C LEU A 107 -0.96 -0.58 -6.81
N ALA A 108 -1.31 0.25 -5.83
CA ALA A 108 -2.66 0.26 -5.25
C ALA A 108 -3.68 0.89 -6.23
N PHE A 109 -4.94 0.58 -6.01
CA PHE A 109 -6.09 0.98 -6.82
C PHE A 109 -6.09 0.36 -8.21
N ASP A 110 -5.65 -0.90 -8.29
CA ASP A 110 -5.65 -1.67 -9.54
C ASP A 110 -7.08 -1.84 -10.07
N ALA A 111 -7.31 -1.37 -11.30
CA ALA A 111 -8.58 -1.49 -12.00
C ALA A 111 -8.80 -2.90 -12.57
N GLU A 112 -7.74 -3.68 -12.75
CA GLU A 112 -7.76 -5.07 -13.22
C GLU A 112 -7.64 -6.08 -12.07
N PHE A 113 -7.90 -5.64 -10.83
CA PHE A 113 -7.80 -6.47 -9.63
C PHE A 113 -8.66 -7.73 -9.72
N ASP A 114 -8.02 -8.90 -9.65
CA ASP A 114 -8.68 -10.20 -9.60
C ASP A 114 -8.63 -10.78 -8.19
N GLU A 115 -9.78 -10.85 -7.53
CA GLU A 115 -9.91 -11.27 -6.14
C GLU A 115 -9.40 -12.71 -5.91
N THR A 116 -9.60 -13.59 -6.89
CA THR A 116 -9.17 -14.99 -6.80
C THR A 116 -7.65 -15.09 -6.83
N THR A 117 -7.01 -14.43 -7.81
CA THR A 117 -5.55 -14.38 -7.96
C THR A 117 -4.93 -13.68 -6.76
N PHE A 118 -5.53 -12.59 -6.28
CA PHE A 118 -5.08 -11.91 -5.07
C PHE A 118 -5.00 -12.89 -3.89
N LEU A 119 -6.09 -13.59 -3.55
CA LEU A 119 -6.07 -14.50 -2.40
C LEU A 119 -5.14 -15.70 -2.57
N GLN A 120 -4.91 -16.16 -3.81
CA GLN A 120 -4.00 -17.26 -4.11
C GLN A 120 -2.53 -16.87 -4.01
N THR A 121 -2.20 -15.61 -4.27
CA THR A 121 -0.80 -15.15 -4.41
C THR A 121 -0.34 -14.25 -3.27
N HIS A 122 -1.28 -13.60 -2.57
CA HIS A 122 -0.98 -12.70 -1.46
C HIS A 122 -0.27 -13.45 -0.32
N ILE A 123 0.79 -12.86 0.23
CA ILE A 123 1.64 -13.47 1.26
C ILE A 123 0.86 -14.00 2.49
N PHE A 124 -0.26 -13.34 2.81
CA PHE A 124 -1.16 -13.70 3.92
C PHE A 124 -2.56 -14.14 3.47
N GLY A 125 -2.73 -14.52 2.20
CA GLY A 125 -4.04 -14.92 1.64
C GLY A 125 -4.75 -16.02 2.43
N ASP A 126 -3.99 -16.94 3.06
CA ASP A 126 -4.49 -18.02 3.92
C ASP A 126 -5.36 -17.51 5.10
N GLU A 127 -5.16 -16.26 5.53
CA GLU A 127 -5.90 -15.66 6.66
C GLU A 127 -7.28 -15.13 6.28
N TRP A 128 -7.61 -15.04 4.99
CA TRP A 128 -8.88 -14.48 4.52
C TRP A 128 -10.09 -15.33 4.96
N ASN A 129 -10.05 -16.64 4.70
CA ASN A 129 -11.17 -17.53 5.02
C ASN A 129 -11.48 -17.59 6.53
N PRO A 130 -10.47 -17.75 7.43
CA PRO A 130 -10.71 -17.63 8.87
C PRO A 130 -11.25 -16.27 9.29
N LEU A 131 -10.78 -15.17 8.67
CA LEU A 131 -11.25 -13.82 8.99
C LEU A 131 -12.72 -13.62 8.60
N CYS A 132 -13.14 -14.07 7.41
CA CYS A 132 -14.53 -13.97 6.96
C CYS A 132 -15.53 -14.84 7.75
N GLN A 133 -15.04 -15.70 8.65
CA GLN A 133 -15.87 -16.47 9.60
C GLN A 133 -16.02 -15.77 10.95
N ASP A 134 -15.26 -14.69 11.19
CA ASP A 134 -15.25 -13.93 12.43
C ASP A 134 -16.02 -12.60 12.24
N LEU A 135 -17.32 -12.64 12.53
CA LEU A 135 -18.20 -11.47 12.39
C LEU A 135 -17.77 -10.28 13.26
N VAL A 136 -17.10 -10.53 14.39
CA VAL A 136 -16.62 -9.47 15.28
C VAL A 136 -15.44 -8.77 14.64
N GLU A 137 -14.46 -9.53 14.14
CA GLU A 137 -13.31 -8.97 13.45
C GLU A 137 -13.70 -8.26 12.16
N MET A 138 -14.62 -8.81 11.38
CA MET A 138 -15.16 -8.14 10.19
C MET A 138 -15.77 -6.77 10.53
N ALA A 139 -16.57 -6.70 11.60
CA ALA A 139 -17.16 -5.44 12.07
C ALA A 139 -16.09 -4.45 12.57
N ASN A 140 -15.05 -4.94 13.27
CA ASN A 140 -13.93 -4.13 13.73
C ASN A 140 -13.15 -3.52 12.55
N TYR A 141 -12.84 -4.32 11.52
CA TYR A 141 -12.20 -3.82 10.31
C TYR A 141 -13.09 -2.83 9.57
N GLN A 142 -14.36 -3.13 9.35
CA GLN A 142 -15.28 -2.20 8.68
C GLN A 142 -15.31 -0.83 9.38
N ALA A 143 -15.40 -0.79 10.72
CA ALA A 143 -15.37 0.45 11.48
C ALA A 143 -14.04 1.20 11.30
N ARG A 144 -12.90 0.50 11.46
CA ARG A 144 -11.55 1.07 11.31
C ARG A 144 -11.31 1.63 9.91
N LEU A 145 -11.64 0.88 8.86
CA LEU A 145 -11.47 1.32 7.46
C LEU A 145 -12.34 2.54 7.15
N SER A 146 -13.57 2.57 7.64
CA SER A 146 -14.48 3.70 7.47
C SER A 146 -13.94 4.98 8.13
N GLU A 147 -13.41 4.86 9.35
CA GLU A 147 -12.75 5.97 10.06
C GLU A 147 -11.50 6.46 9.30
N VAL A 148 -10.64 5.53 8.87
CA VAL A 148 -9.43 5.85 8.11
C VAL A 148 -9.77 6.61 6.82
N LEU A 149 -10.79 6.15 6.08
CA LEU A 149 -11.25 6.78 4.85
C LEU A 149 -11.71 8.22 5.09
N ALA A 150 -12.59 8.40 6.08
CA ALA A 150 -13.19 9.69 6.41
C ALA A 150 -12.13 10.72 6.83
N ASP A 151 -11.13 10.30 7.60
CA ASP A 151 -10.12 11.20 8.16
C ASP A 151 -8.99 11.56 7.18
N THR A 152 -8.67 10.66 6.24
CA THR A 152 -7.37 10.70 5.55
C THR A 152 -7.47 11.08 4.08
N TRP A 153 -8.50 10.59 3.37
CA TRP A 153 -8.50 10.62 1.91
C TRP A 153 -8.40 12.03 1.34
N ASP A 154 -9.26 12.94 1.77
CA ASP A 154 -9.31 14.30 1.23
C ASP A 154 -8.01 15.07 1.50
N THR A 155 -7.42 14.89 2.69
CA THR A 155 -6.13 15.50 3.04
C THR A 155 -4.98 14.89 2.24
N ALA A 156 -4.97 13.57 2.07
CA ALA A 156 -3.95 12.89 1.26
C ALA A 156 -4.04 13.33 -0.21
N TRP A 157 -5.25 13.44 -0.77
CA TRP A 157 -5.46 13.90 -2.14
C TRP A 157 -5.02 15.34 -2.33
N ALA A 158 -5.40 16.24 -1.41
CA ALA A 158 -4.98 17.63 -1.43
C ALA A 158 -3.46 17.83 -1.31
N SER A 159 -2.72 16.82 -0.82
CA SER A 159 -1.26 16.85 -0.73
C SER A 159 -0.54 16.39 -1.98
N VAL A 160 -1.25 15.82 -2.98
CA VAL A 160 -0.65 15.34 -4.23
C VAL A 160 -0.16 16.55 -5.05
N PRO A 161 1.12 16.59 -5.44
CA PRO A 161 1.62 17.64 -6.32
C PRO A 161 0.91 17.60 -7.67
N SER A 162 0.57 18.78 -8.20
CA SER A 162 -0.11 18.87 -9.51
C SER A 162 0.70 18.22 -10.63
N GLU A 163 2.02 18.24 -10.53
CA GLU A 163 2.96 17.66 -11.47
C GLU A 163 2.78 16.14 -11.59
N TRP A 164 2.35 15.47 -10.51
CA TRP A 164 2.15 14.01 -10.53
C TRP A 164 0.85 13.58 -11.22
N LEU A 165 0.01 14.54 -11.61
CA LEU A 165 -1.20 14.27 -12.39
C LEU A 165 -0.91 14.16 -13.88
N PHE A 166 0.36 14.27 -14.29
CA PHE A 166 0.80 14.24 -15.69
C PHE A 166 2.03 13.35 -15.87
N HIS A 167 2.20 12.80 -17.08
CA HIS A 167 3.37 12.02 -17.47
C HIS A 167 4.56 12.87 -17.94
N ASP A 168 4.30 14.13 -18.30
CA ASP A 168 5.26 15.08 -18.86
C ASP A 168 5.34 16.37 -18.03
N ASP A 169 6.50 17.02 -18.04
CA ASP A 169 6.76 18.26 -17.31
C ASP A 169 5.90 19.43 -17.82
N GLU A 170 5.51 19.40 -19.10
CA GLU A 170 4.62 20.39 -19.71
C GLU A 170 3.16 20.25 -19.27
N GLN A 171 2.81 19.21 -18.51
CA GLN A 171 1.47 18.92 -17.99
C GLN A 171 0.42 18.80 -19.10
N THR A 172 0.75 18.09 -20.18
CA THR A 172 -0.14 17.92 -21.35
C THR A 172 -0.74 16.53 -21.46
N ILE A 173 -0.11 15.53 -20.86
CA ILE A 173 -0.51 14.12 -20.90
C ILE A 173 -0.91 13.70 -19.47
N PRO A 174 -2.22 13.67 -19.13
CA PRO A 174 -2.65 13.31 -17.80
C PRO A 174 -2.35 11.83 -17.49
N VAL A 175 -2.09 11.52 -16.23
CA VAL A 175 -2.01 10.13 -15.75
C VAL A 175 -3.39 9.48 -15.77
N ASN A 176 -3.42 8.15 -15.88
CA ASN A 176 -4.65 7.38 -15.76
C ASN A 176 -5.01 7.14 -14.28
N PHE A 177 -5.40 8.19 -13.56
CA PHE A 177 -5.85 8.11 -12.17
C PHE A 177 -7.18 8.85 -11.98
N ASP A 178 -8.24 8.10 -11.68
CA ASP A 178 -9.58 8.62 -11.41
C ASP A 178 -9.82 8.68 -9.89
N GLU A 179 -9.64 9.86 -9.31
CA GLU A 179 -9.82 10.07 -7.87
C GLU A 179 -11.23 9.71 -7.37
N PRO A 180 -12.33 10.17 -8.01
CA PRO A 180 -13.67 9.76 -7.62
C PRO A 180 -13.87 8.24 -7.66
N ALA A 181 -13.38 7.55 -8.69
CA ALA A 181 -13.47 6.10 -8.79
C ALA A 181 -12.67 5.40 -7.68
N CYS A 182 -11.46 5.89 -7.36
CA CYS A 182 -10.66 5.34 -6.27
C CYS A 182 -11.33 5.56 -4.90
N LYS A 183 -11.96 6.72 -4.67
CA LYS A 183 -12.71 6.98 -3.42
C LYS A 183 -13.94 6.10 -3.31
N ALA A 184 -14.68 5.92 -4.41
CA ALA A 184 -15.84 5.02 -4.47
C ALA A 184 -15.43 3.55 -4.24
N LEU A 185 -14.32 3.14 -4.84
CA LEU A 185 -13.68 1.85 -4.58
C LEU A 185 -13.46 1.70 -3.07
N LEU A 186 -12.73 2.60 -2.40
CA LEU A 186 -12.49 2.51 -0.95
C LEU A 186 -13.77 2.49 -0.11
N ALA A 187 -14.81 3.22 -0.50
CA ALA A 187 -16.08 3.27 0.22
C ALA A 187 -16.77 1.91 0.30
N ARG A 188 -16.38 0.93 -0.53
CA ARG A 188 -16.97 -0.42 -0.51
C ARG A 188 -16.81 -1.17 0.81
N CYS A 189 -15.89 -0.76 1.69
CA CYS A 189 -15.68 -1.37 3.00
C CYS A 189 -16.92 -1.38 3.90
N ILE A 190 -17.94 -0.56 3.61
CA ILE A 190 -19.21 -0.52 4.35
C ILE A 190 -20.26 -1.50 3.82
N HIS A 191 -20.04 -2.09 2.64
CA HIS A 191 -20.98 -2.99 2.00
C HIS A 191 -20.78 -4.43 2.46
N GLN A 192 -21.86 -5.22 2.47
CA GLN A 192 -21.82 -6.61 2.95
C GLN A 192 -21.05 -7.56 2.01
N ASP A 193 -20.95 -7.20 0.74
CA ASP A 193 -20.22 -7.93 -0.30
C ASP A 193 -18.71 -7.68 -0.24
N PHE A 194 -18.22 -6.70 0.53
CA PHE A 194 -16.79 -6.44 0.72
C PHE A 194 -15.98 -7.68 1.14
N TRP A 195 -16.61 -8.59 1.88
CA TRP A 195 -16.00 -9.80 2.42
C TRP A 195 -16.28 -11.06 1.59
N ARG A 196 -16.96 -10.90 0.45
CA ARG A 196 -17.36 -12.00 -0.44
C ARG A 196 -16.51 -11.93 -1.70
N LEU A 197 -16.25 -13.10 -2.28
CA LEU A 197 -15.73 -13.18 -3.63
C LEU A 197 -16.86 -12.87 -4.61
N ALA A 198 -16.58 -12.01 -5.59
CA ALA A 198 -17.49 -11.65 -6.68
C ALA A 198 -17.79 -12.83 -7.62
#